data_AF-A0AAP3E761-F1
#
_entry.id   AF-A0AAP3E761-F1
#
_cell.length_a   1.000
_cell.length_b   1.000
_cell.length_c   1.000
_cell.angle_alpha   90.00
_cell.angle_beta   90.00
_cell.angle_gamma   90.00
#
_symmetry.space_group_name_H-M   'P 1'
#
loop_
_entity.id
_entity.type
_entity.pdbx_description
1 polymer ?
#
loop_
_entity_poly.entity_id
_entity_poly.type
_entity_poly.pdbx_seq_one_letter_code
_entity_poly.pdbx_strand_id
1 'polypeptide(L)' 'MTTGFPGPGTVLIFAVILVPVYVMIVAWFLGKPRDTKMATLGLGYLVGLTTLLWIGMFLKTVVIDVIFF' A
#
# COMPACT_ATOMS: atom_id res chain seq x y z
N MET A 1 4.47 20.77 -19.12
CA MET A 1 4.42 19.30 -19.03
C MET A 1 3.52 18.95 -17.85
N THR A 2 2.27 18.60 -18.09
CA THR A 2 1.41 18.03 -17.05
C THR A 2 2.02 16.67 -16.70
N THR A 3 2.64 16.55 -15.52
CA THR A 3 2.97 15.22 -15.00
C THR A 3 1.63 14.53 -14.73
N GLY A 4 1.13 13.78 -15.72
CA GLY A 4 -0.03 12.92 -15.57
C GLY A 4 0.20 11.94 -14.43
N PHE A 5 -0.87 11.43 -13.84
CA PHE A 5 -0.74 10.44 -12.77
C PHE A 5 0.14 9.26 -13.26
N PRO A 6 1.16 8.85 -12.49
CA PRO A 6 1.51 9.32 -11.14
C PRO A 6 2.33 10.64 -11.13
N GLY A 7 1.92 11.60 -10.29
CA GLY A 7 2.63 12.86 -10.10
C GLY A 7 3.91 12.72 -9.24
N PRO A 8 4.76 13.75 -9.16
CA PRO A 8 6.05 13.68 -8.45
C PRO A 8 5.93 13.25 -6.98
N GLY A 9 4.88 13.71 -6.27
CA GLY A 9 4.62 13.32 -4.89
C GLY A 9 4.24 11.84 -4.74
N THR A 10 3.47 11.28 -5.67
CA THR A 10 3.13 9.86 -5.70
C THR A 10 4.39 9.02 -5.89
N VAL A 11 5.25 9.43 -6.83
CA VAL A 11 6.53 8.74 -7.05
C VAL A 11 7.41 8.80 -5.80
N LEU A 12 7.51 9.95 -5.13
CA LEU A 12 8.30 10.08 -3.89
C LEU A 12 7.81 9.13 -2.79
N ILE A 13 6.50 9.08 -2.54
CA ILE A 13 5.92 8.23 -1.48
C ILE A 13 6.12 6.76 -1.80
N PHE A 14 5.73 6.33 -3.01
CA PHE A 14 5.72 4.91 -3.33
C PHE A 14 7.10 4.37 -3.70
N ALA A 15 7.97 5.16 -4.33
CA ALA A 15 9.28 4.68 -4.76
C ALA A 15 10.38 4.89 -3.73
N VAL A 16 10.31 5.93 -2.88
CA VAL A 16 11.39 6.29 -1.95
C VAL A 16 10.99 6.03 -0.51
N ILE A 17 9.84 6.55 -0.06
CA ILE A 17 9.43 6.43 1.35
C ILE A 17 9.08 4.97 1.70
N LEU A 18 8.49 4.21 0.77
CA LEU A 18 8.14 2.80 0.99
C LEU A 18 9.30 1.81 0.82
N VAL A 19 10.49 2.26 0.42
CA VAL A 19 11.69 1.41 0.28
C VAL A 19 11.93 0.48 1.49
N PRO A 20 11.98 0.95 2.74
CA PRO A 20 12.18 0.07 3.90
C PRO A 20 11.11 -1.01 4.04
N VAL A 21 9.86 -0.74 3.63
CA VAL A 21 8.77 -1.73 3.65
C VAL A 21 9.03 -2.80 2.60
N TYR A 22 9.47 -2.44 1.40
CA TYR A 22 9.85 -3.41 0.37
C TYR A 22 11.02 -4.28 0.82
N VAL A 23 12.04 -3.67 1.43
CA VAL A 23 13.18 -4.39 1.99
C VAL A 23 12.73 -5.37 3.07
N MET A 24 11.84 -4.95 3.98
CA MET A 24 11.28 -5.81 5.02
C MET A 24 10.51 -7.00 4.41
N ILE A 25 9.64 -6.76 3.42
CA ILE A 25 8.89 -7.83 2.75
C ILE A 25 9.86 -8.83 2.11
N VAL A 26 10.86 -8.34 1.37
CA VAL A 26 11.89 -9.20 0.75
C VAL A 26 12.66 -9.98 1.81
N ALA A 27 12.99 -9.35 2.94
CA ALA A 27 13.67 -10.01 4.06
C ALA A 27 12.85 -11.13 4.69
N TRP A 28 11.51 -11.02 4.74
CA TRP A 28 10.65 -12.10 5.22
C TRP A 28 10.71 -13.35 4.33
N PHE A 29 10.94 -13.20 3.02
CA PHE A 29 11.02 -14.32 2.07
C PHE A 29 12.45 -14.83 1.82
N LEU A 30 13.49 -14.02 2.06
CA LEU A 30 14.89 -14.41 1.82
C LEU A 30 15.69 -14.66 3.12
N GLY A 31 15.23 -14.15 4.26
CA GLY A 31 15.88 -14.30 5.56
C GLY A 31 15.83 -15.74 6.11
N LYS A 32 16.84 -16.11 6.90
CA LYS A 32 16.90 -17.39 7.64
C LYS A 32 16.73 -17.13 9.14
N PRO A 33 15.96 -17.94 9.88
CA PRO A 33 15.14 -19.06 9.43
C PRO A 33 13.89 -18.58 8.67
N ARG A 34 13.58 -19.20 7.52
CA ARG A 34 12.44 -18.81 6.69
C ARG A 34 11.20 -19.61 7.07
N ASP A 35 10.16 -18.93 7.55
CA ASP A 35 8.81 -19.48 7.58
C ASP A 35 7.92 -18.76 6.56
N THR A 36 7.79 -19.39 5.39
CA THR A 36 7.01 -18.85 4.27
C THR A 36 5.53 -18.69 4.63
N LYS A 37 4.97 -19.50 5.54
CA LYS A 37 3.58 -19.35 5.98
C LYS A 37 3.40 -18.05 6.75
N MET A 38 4.26 -17.80 7.72
CA MET A 38 4.22 -16.56 8.50
C MET A 38 4.47 -15.33 7.63
N ALA A 39 5.39 -15.41 6.66
CA ALA A 39 5.64 -14.34 5.70
C ALA A 39 4.40 -14.01 4.84
N THR A 40 3.71 -15.04 4.32
CA THR A 40 2.47 -14.84 3.55
C THR A 40 1.32 -14.30 4.38
N LEU A 41 1.20 -14.73 5.64
CA LEU A 41 0.20 -14.19 6.57
C LEU A 41 0.47 -12.71 6.85
N GLY A 42 1.71 -12.36 7.20
CA GLY A 42 2.12 -10.97 7.43
C GLY A 42 1.90 -10.08 6.21
N LEU A 43 2.25 -10.56 5.02
CA LEU A 43 2.00 -9.84 3.76
C LEU A 43 0.50 -9.67 3.51
N GLY A 44 -0.30 -10.70 3.73
CA GLY A 44 -1.75 -10.65 3.62
C GLY A 44 -2.38 -9.61 4.56
N TYR A 45 -1.92 -9.53 5.82
CA TYR A 45 -2.35 -8.49 6.74
C TYR A 45 -1.95 -7.08 6.27
N LEU A 46 -0.70 -6.89 5.84
CA LEU A 46 -0.24 -5.58 5.35
C LEU A 46 -1.07 -5.08 4.16
N VAL A 47 -1.24 -5.94 3.14
CA VAL A 47 -2.01 -5.62 1.93
C VAL A 47 -3.50 -5.45 2.27
N GLY A 48 -4.06 -6.33 3.09
CA GLY A 48 -5.47 -6.25 3.50
C GLY A 48 -5.77 -4.95 4.25
N LEU A 49 -4.95 -4.61 5.25
CA LEU A 49 -5.14 -3.38 6.03
C LEU A 49 -4.97 -2.12 5.16
N THR A 50 -3.93 -2.04 4.34
CA THR A 50 -3.73 -0.87 3.45
C THR A 50 -4.85 -0.73 2.43
N THR A 51 -5.30 -1.84 1.85
CA THR A 51 -6.44 -1.86 0.92
C THR A 51 -7.73 -1.40 1.61
N LEU A 52 -8.01 -1.88 2.83
CA LEU A 52 -9.17 -1.44 3.62
C LEU A 52 -9.14 0.05 3.94
N LEU A 53 -7.97 0.60 4.26
CA LEU A 53 -7.82 2.04 4.50
C LEU A 53 -8.17 2.85 3.25
N TRP A 54 -7.68 2.41 2.09
CA TRP A 54 -7.92 3.07 0.80
C TRP A 54 -9.37 2.94 0.35
N ILE A 55 -9.95 1.74 0.45
CA ILE A 55 -11.36 1.50 0.15
C ILE A 55 -12.25 2.33 1.06
N GLY A 56 -11.95 2.41 2.36
CA GLY A 56 -12.70 3.26 3.29
C GLY A 56 -12.61 4.75 2.94
N MET A 57 -11.46 5.23 2.47
CA MET A 57 -11.32 6.60 1.96
C MET A 57 -12.13 6.82 0.69
N PHE A 58 -12.08 5.87 -0.26
CA PHE A 58 -12.85 5.93 -1.50
C PHE A 58 -14.37 5.90 -1.27
N LEU A 59 -14.86 5.03 -0.39
CA LEU A 59 -16.28 5.02 -0.04
C LEU A 59 -16.71 6.36 0.55
N LYS A 60 -15.89 6.96 1.43
CA LYS A 60 -16.20 8.29 1.99
C LYS A 60 -16.34 9.35 0.90
N THR A 61 -15.46 9.36 -0.09
CA THR A 61 -15.57 10.32 -1.20
C THR A 61 -16.82 10.08 -2.04
N VAL A 62 -17.17 8.82 -2.32
CA VAL A 62 -18.40 8.48 -3.05
C VAL A 62 -19.65 8.86 -2.27
N VAL A 63 -19.69 8.63 -0.96
CA VAL A 63 -20.83 9.02 -0.11
C VAL A 63 -21.03 10.53 -0.11
N ILE A 64 -19.94 11.30 -0.03
CA ILE A 64 -20.01 12.77 -0.13
C ILE A 64 -20.55 13.17 -1.50
N ASP A 65 -20.05 12.55 -2.57
CA ASP A 65 -20.50 12.82 -3.93
C ASP A 65 -22.01 12.59 -4.08
N VAL A 66 -22.49 11.42 -3.67
CA VAL A 66 -23.92 11.03 -3.75
C VAL A 66 -24.86 11.91 -2.92
N ILE A 67 -24.40 12.46 -1.79
CA ILE A 67 -25.24 13.28 -0.89
C ILE A 67 -25.28 14.75 -1.32
N PHE A 68 -24.18 15.29 -1.86
CA PHE A 68 -24.01 16.73 -2.05
C PHE A 68 -24.00 17.19 -3.52
N PHE A 69 -23.89 16.28 -4.49
CA PHE A 69 -23.84 16.58 -5.93
C PHE A 69 -24.86 15.76 -6.71
#